data_AF-A0A7W8ENF8-F1
#
_entry.id   AF-A0A7W8ENF8-F1
#
_cell.length_a   1.000
_cell.length_b   1.000
_cell.length_c   1.000
_cell.angle_alpha   90.00
_cell.angle_beta   90.00
_cell.angle_gamma   90.00
#
_symmetry.space_group_name_H-M   'P 1'
#
loop_
_entity.id
_entity.type
_entity.pdbx_description
1 polymer ?
#
loop_
_entity_poly.entity_id
_entity_poly.type
_entity_poly.pdbx_seq_one_letter_code
_entity_poly.pdbx_strand_id
1 'polypeptide(L)'
;MQEADAALSELPADFASVTGERLVNLITRFRDHPGLEHLLNQLDERERRLNPGWDWRQLETDQDRQITALIASGMDQLDAYAQVYRLDVDDLHRQQARAHLHTQRLPGESADALARRLYGEWIEAQFLAAEHATRGVLVNKRGRAHGVDGRSLLHGSPRRAAAYASEELKAWWHTHPRLTLTEFRAQLLHRDADVKAARRHQEDRT
;
A
#
# COMPACT_ATOMS: atom_id res chain seq x y z
N MET A 1 -41.34 5.21 14.13
CA MET A 1 -42.14 5.01 12.91
C MET A 1 -42.80 6.30 12.44
N GLN A 2 -43.69 6.93 13.22
CA GLN A 2 -44.38 8.18 12.83
C GLN A 2 -43.44 9.32 12.36
N GLU A 3 -42.28 9.49 13.00
CA GLU A 3 -41.31 10.52 12.60
C GLU A 3 -40.60 10.21 11.28
N ALA A 4 -40.34 8.93 10.99
CA ALA A 4 -39.74 8.50 9.72
C ALA A 4 -40.74 8.67 8.56
N ASP A 5 -42.00 8.32 8.79
CA ASP A 5 -43.07 8.52 7.81
C ASP A 5 -43.33 10.02 7.52
N ALA A 6 -43.27 10.86 8.55
CA ALA A 6 -43.34 12.31 8.40
C ALA A 6 -42.16 12.87 7.60
N ALA A 7 -40.93 12.47 7.91
CA ALA A 7 -39.76 12.92 7.17
C ALA A 7 -39.75 12.43 5.70
N LEU A 8 -40.31 11.25 5.43
CA LEU A 8 -40.53 10.74 4.07
C LEU A 8 -41.58 11.51 3.28
N SER A 9 -42.55 12.11 3.97
CA SER A 9 -43.60 12.94 3.35
C SER A 9 -43.10 14.33 2.94
N GLU A 10 -41.98 14.78 3.50
CA GLU A 10 -41.28 16.01 3.11
C GLU A 10 -40.50 15.86 1.79
N LEU A 11 -40.26 14.62 1.35
CA LEU A 11 -39.61 14.34 0.07
C LEU A 11 -40.61 14.44 -1.09
N PRO A 12 -40.19 14.99 -2.24
CA PRO A 12 -40.96 14.93 -3.49
C PRO A 12 -41.42 13.51 -3.82
N ALA A 13 -42.60 13.39 -4.42
CA ALA A 13 -43.13 12.11 -4.90
C ALA A 13 -42.29 11.54 -6.06
N ASP A 14 -41.66 12.40 -6.85
CA ASP A 14 -40.71 12.02 -7.90
C ASP A 14 -39.28 12.04 -7.35
N PHE A 15 -38.73 10.83 -7.15
CA PHE A 15 -37.42 10.63 -6.55
C PHE A 15 -36.26 11.03 -7.45
N ALA A 16 -36.47 11.10 -8.78
CA ALA A 16 -35.45 11.55 -9.72
C ALA A 16 -35.06 13.03 -9.50
N SER A 17 -35.92 13.78 -8.81
CA SER A 17 -35.68 15.18 -8.45
C SER A 17 -35.01 15.37 -7.08
N VAL A 18 -34.85 14.29 -6.30
CA VAL A 18 -34.23 14.36 -4.97
C VAL A 18 -32.72 14.38 -5.10
N THR A 19 -32.09 15.43 -4.60
CA THR A 19 -30.63 15.53 -4.62
C THR A 19 -30.00 14.55 -3.63
N GLY A 20 -28.83 14.01 -3.98
CA GLY A 20 -28.07 13.12 -3.10
C GLY A 20 -27.76 13.75 -1.74
N GLU A 21 -27.54 15.07 -1.69
CA GLU A 21 -27.31 15.82 -0.45
C GLU A 21 -28.54 15.79 0.49
N ARG A 22 -29.76 15.89 -0.05
CA ARG A 22 -30.99 15.80 0.76
C ARG A 22 -31.17 14.40 1.34
N LEU A 23 -30.86 13.36 0.57
CA LEU A 23 -30.88 11.98 1.06
C LEU A 23 -29.84 11.72 2.13
N VAL A 24 -28.61 12.19 1.93
CA VAL A 24 -27.53 12.09 2.91
C VAL A 24 -27.90 12.80 4.21
N ASN A 25 -28.45 14.01 4.14
CA ASN A 25 -28.89 14.75 5.33
C ASN A 25 -30.02 14.03 6.07
N LEU A 26 -30.97 13.46 5.34
CA LEU A 26 -32.07 12.69 5.92
C LEU A 26 -31.58 11.39 6.59
N ILE A 27 -30.71 10.63 5.92
CA ILE A 27 -30.12 9.41 6.48
C ILE A 27 -29.25 9.74 7.69
N THR A 28 -28.48 10.83 7.63
CA THR A 28 -27.62 11.28 8.75
C THR A 28 -28.46 11.67 9.97
N ARG A 29 -29.59 12.36 9.76
CA ARG A 29 -30.52 12.71 10.84
C ARG A 29 -31.07 11.47 11.56
N PHE A 30 -31.29 10.39 10.83
CA PHE A 30 -31.82 9.14 11.38
C PHE A 30 -30.73 8.13 11.77
N ARG A 31 -29.44 8.45 11.64
CA ARG A 31 -28.32 7.51 11.79
C ARG A 31 -28.38 6.64 13.05
N ASP A 32 -28.70 7.27 14.19
CA ASP A 32 -28.78 6.59 15.50
C ASP A 32 -30.25 6.40 15.96
N HIS A 33 -31.20 6.60 15.05
CA HIS A 33 -32.64 6.55 15.35
C HIS A 33 -33.21 5.16 15.00
N PRO A 34 -34.03 4.54 15.87
CA PRO A 34 -34.63 3.21 15.62
C PRO A 34 -35.56 3.17 14.40
N GLY A 35 -35.96 4.32 13.87
CA GLY A 35 -36.73 4.46 12.63
C GLY A 35 -35.90 4.43 11.34
N LEU A 36 -34.57 4.36 11.40
CA LEU A 36 -33.71 4.34 10.22
C LEU A 36 -34.00 3.16 9.30
N GLU A 37 -34.14 1.96 9.86
CA GLU A 37 -34.42 0.75 9.09
C GLU A 37 -35.75 0.85 8.33
N HIS A 38 -36.79 1.38 9.00
CA HIS A 38 -38.08 1.66 8.37
C HIS A 38 -37.97 2.72 7.27
N LEU A 39 -37.24 3.81 7.52
CA LEU A 39 -36.95 4.86 6.54
C LEU A 39 -36.27 4.27 5.29
N LEU A 40 -35.21 3.49 5.48
CA LEU A 40 -34.46 2.85 4.39
C LEU A 40 -35.34 1.87 3.58
N ASN A 41 -36.16 1.06 4.26
CA ASN A 41 -37.09 0.14 3.61
C ASN A 41 -38.15 0.87 2.75
N GLN A 42 -38.67 2.00 3.24
CA GLN A 42 -39.63 2.81 2.48
C GLN A 42 -39.00 3.52 1.28
N LEU A 43 -37.75 3.99 1.42
CA LEU A 43 -36.98 4.55 0.31
C LEU A 43 -36.72 3.49 -0.78
N ASP A 44 -36.33 2.28 -0.38
CA ASP A 44 -36.10 1.14 -1.26
C ASP A 44 -37.39 0.74 -2.02
N GLU A 45 -38.52 0.64 -1.32
CA GLU A 45 -39.83 0.33 -1.90
C GLU A 45 -40.36 1.44 -2.85
N ARG A 46 -40.00 2.71 -2.59
CA ARG A 46 -40.34 3.82 -3.49
C ARG A 46 -39.51 3.78 -4.76
N GLU A 47 -38.19 3.55 -4.65
CA GLU A 47 -37.30 3.49 -5.80
C GLU A 47 -37.63 2.30 -6.70
N ARG A 48 -37.91 1.11 -6.14
CA ARG A 48 -38.37 -0.07 -6.92
C ARG A 48 -39.67 0.17 -7.68
N ARG A 49 -40.59 1.00 -7.16
CA ARG A 49 -41.82 1.36 -7.87
C ARG A 49 -41.56 2.23 -9.10
N LEU A 50 -40.58 3.12 -9.02
CA LEU A 50 -40.21 4.02 -10.11
C LEU A 50 -39.26 3.37 -11.11
N ASN A 51 -38.38 2.51 -10.62
CA ASN A 51 -37.41 1.74 -11.40
C ASN A 51 -37.52 0.25 -11.02
N PRO A 52 -38.42 -0.51 -11.67
CA PRO A 52 -38.68 -1.93 -11.34
C PRO A 52 -37.48 -2.86 -11.53
N GLY A 53 -36.41 -2.41 -12.21
CA GLY A 53 -35.15 -3.14 -12.35
C GLY A 53 -34.04 -2.64 -11.42
N TRP A 54 -34.31 -1.62 -10.59
CA TRP A 54 -33.35 -1.13 -9.61
C TRP A 54 -33.34 -2.03 -8.38
N ASP A 55 -32.17 -2.58 -8.11
CA ASP A 55 -31.87 -3.29 -6.87
C ASP A 55 -30.42 -2.97 -6.53
N TRP A 56 -30.20 -2.23 -5.44
CA TRP A 56 -28.84 -1.90 -5.00
C TRP A 56 -28.05 -3.16 -4.61
N ARG A 57 -28.72 -4.29 -4.37
CA ARG A 57 -28.11 -5.62 -4.20
C ARG A 57 -27.78 -6.30 -5.54
N GLN A 58 -28.32 -5.82 -6.66
CA GLN A 58 -27.96 -6.24 -8.03
C GLN A 58 -26.93 -5.33 -8.70
N LEU A 59 -26.40 -4.33 -7.98
CA LEU A 59 -25.21 -3.59 -8.44
C LEU A 59 -23.95 -4.46 -8.44
N GLU A 60 -23.99 -5.65 -7.85
CA GLU A 60 -22.93 -6.65 -7.93
C GLU A 60 -23.06 -7.42 -9.24
N THR A 61 -22.16 -7.14 -10.19
CA THR A 61 -22.09 -7.86 -11.46
C THR A 61 -21.75 -9.33 -11.23
N ASP A 62 -21.97 -10.20 -12.24
CA ASP A 62 -21.50 -11.59 -12.17
C ASP A 62 -20.00 -11.67 -11.89
N GLN A 63 -19.24 -10.72 -12.43
CA GLN A 63 -17.81 -10.54 -12.19
C GLN A 63 -17.54 -10.19 -10.72
N ASP A 64 -18.26 -9.24 -10.14
CA ASP A 64 -18.08 -8.85 -8.73
C ASP A 64 -18.36 -10.02 -7.79
N ARG A 65 -19.41 -10.81 -8.04
CA ARG A 65 -19.70 -12.03 -7.27
C ARG A 65 -18.58 -13.06 -7.36
N GLN A 66 -17.99 -13.23 -8.54
CA GLN A 66 -16.84 -14.11 -8.73
C GLN A 66 -15.60 -13.62 -7.98
N ILE A 67 -15.33 -12.31 -8.01
CA ILE A 67 -14.24 -11.69 -7.24
C ILE A 67 -14.45 -11.92 -5.75
N THR A 68 -15.64 -11.61 -5.23
CA THR A 68 -16.00 -11.82 -3.82
C THR A 68 -15.81 -13.29 -3.41
N ALA A 69 -16.22 -14.25 -4.25
CA ALA A 69 -16.04 -15.67 -3.99
C ALA A 69 -14.56 -16.10 -3.95
N LEU A 70 -13.73 -15.58 -4.87
CA LEU A 70 -12.29 -15.85 -4.89
C LEU A 70 -11.60 -15.27 -3.66
N ILE A 71 -11.93 -14.04 -3.26
CA ILE A 71 -11.40 -13.43 -2.04
C ILE A 71 -11.81 -14.25 -0.81
N ALA A 72 -13.08 -14.68 -0.72
CA ALA A 72 -13.57 -15.52 0.36
C ALA A 72 -12.85 -16.88 0.44
N SER A 73 -12.31 -17.38 -0.68
CA SER A 73 -11.47 -18.59 -0.73
C SER A 73 -10.02 -18.37 -0.28
N GLY A 74 -9.65 -17.12 0.05
CA GLY A 74 -8.31 -16.74 0.51
C GLY A 74 -7.41 -16.18 -0.59
N MET A 75 -7.93 -15.91 -1.79
CA MET A 75 -7.18 -15.23 -2.85
C MET A 75 -7.00 -13.75 -2.52
N ASP A 76 -5.85 -13.19 -2.86
CA ASP A 76 -5.64 -11.75 -2.77
C ASP A 76 -6.64 -11.00 -3.69
N GLN A 77 -7.10 -9.83 -3.25
CA GLN A 77 -8.10 -9.06 -3.97
C GLN A 77 -7.65 -8.68 -5.39
N LEU A 78 -6.36 -8.36 -5.58
CA LEU A 78 -5.84 -8.00 -6.89
C LEU A 78 -5.77 -9.22 -7.81
N ASP A 79 -5.37 -10.36 -7.28
CA ASP A 79 -5.27 -11.63 -8.00
C ASP A 79 -6.67 -12.09 -8.45
N ALA A 80 -7.67 -11.97 -7.57
CA ALA A 80 -9.07 -12.28 -7.87
C ALA A 80 -9.62 -11.40 -9.01
N TYR A 81 -9.35 -10.09 -8.94
CA TYR A 81 -9.71 -9.14 -10.01
C TYR A 81 -9.00 -9.48 -11.33
N ALA A 82 -7.69 -9.73 -11.28
CA ALA A 82 -6.91 -10.10 -12.45
C ALA A 82 -7.44 -11.37 -13.11
N GLN A 83 -7.80 -12.38 -12.32
CA GLN A 83 -8.36 -13.63 -12.81
C GLN A 83 -9.70 -13.42 -13.51
N VAL A 84 -10.63 -12.69 -12.89
CA VAL A 84 -11.98 -12.48 -13.44
C VAL A 84 -11.94 -11.64 -14.72
N TYR A 85 -11.11 -10.60 -14.76
CA TYR A 85 -10.95 -9.74 -15.93
C TYR A 85 -9.89 -10.20 -16.93
N ARG A 86 -9.22 -11.34 -16.68
CA ARG A 86 -8.13 -11.90 -17.50
C ARG A 86 -7.00 -10.91 -17.77
N LEU A 87 -6.63 -10.16 -16.74
CA LEU A 87 -5.55 -9.20 -16.77
C LEU A 87 -4.23 -9.87 -16.37
N ASP A 88 -3.13 -9.27 -16.80
CA ASP A 88 -1.80 -9.65 -16.30
C ASP A 88 -1.65 -9.17 -14.86
N VAL A 89 -1.66 -10.13 -13.92
CA VAL A 89 -1.56 -9.89 -12.48
C VAL A 89 -0.23 -9.23 -12.11
N ASP A 90 0.86 -9.61 -12.76
CA ASP A 90 2.18 -9.02 -12.51
C ASP A 90 2.21 -7.56 -12.96
N ASP A 91 1.49 -7.24 -14.03
CA ASP A 91 1.37 -5.86 -14.48
C ASP A 91 0.54 -5.01 -13.52
N LEU A 92 -0.57 -5.54 -13.02
CA LEU A 92 -1.37 -4.86 -12.01
C LEU A 92 -0.59 -4.59 -10.72
N HIS A 93 0.17 -5.57 -10.23
CA HIS A 93 1.06 -5.39 -9.08
C HIS A 93 2.11 -4.29 -9.34
N ARG A 94 2.72 -4.27 -10.54
CA ARG A 94 3.65 -3.19 -10.93
C ARG A 94 2.96 -1.83 -10.99
N GLN A 95 1.73 -1.75 -11.52
CA GLN A 95 0.97 -0.51 -11.61
C GLN A 95 0.58 0.00 -10.22
N GLN A 96 0.09 -0.86 -9.33
CA GLN A 96 -0.24 -0.50 -7.95
C GLN A 96 1.00 -0.06 -7.16
N ALA A 97 2.11 -0.80 -7.26
CA ALA A 97 3.37 -0.42 -6.63
C ALA A 97 3.82 0.97 -7.11
N ARG A 98 3.74 1.24 -8.41
CA ARG A 98 4.07 2.57 -8.98
C ARG A 98 3.12 3.65 -8.50
N ALA A 99 1.82 3.39 -8.42
CA ALA A 99 0.83 4.34 -7.92
C ALA A 99 1.10 4.67 -6.44
N HIS A 100 1.39 3.65 -5.63
CA HIS A 100 1.75 3.83 -4.23
C HIS A 100 3.02 4.67 -4.09
N LEU A 101 4.09 4.38 -4.84
CA LEU A 101 5.30 5.21 -4.86
C LEU A 101 5.03 6.65 -5.29
N HIS A 102 4.10 6.85 -6.24
CA HIS A 102 3.72 8.18 -6.68
C HIS A 102 3.12 9.01 -5.53
N THR A 103 2.34 8.39 -4.64
CA THR A 103 1.77 9.08 -3.47
C THR A 103 2.83 9.49 -2.44
N GLN A 104 3.98 8.81 -2.41
CA GLN A 104 5.09 9.14 -1.50
C GLN A 104 6.01 10.24 -2.04
N ARG A 105 5.85 10.66 -3.30
CA ARG A 105 6.70 11.69 -3.92
C ARG A 105 6.33 13.07 -3.40
N LEU A 106 7.36 13.85 -3.07
CA LEU A 106 7.19 15.28 -2.84
C LEU A 106 6.89 16.00 -4.18
N PRO A 107 6.20 17.16 -4.15
CA PRO A 107 5.95 17.94 -5.37
C PRO A 107 7.25 18.24 -6.14
N GLY A 108 7.29 17.83 -7.42
CA GLY A 108 8.47 18.00 -8.28
C GLY A 108 9.61 16.99 -8.06
N GLU A 109 9.52 16.10 -7.07
CA GLU A 109 10.55 15.09 -6.80
C GLU A 109 10.56 14.03 -7.90
N SER A 110 11.70 13.78 -8.56
CA SER A 110 11.82 12.68 -9.52
C SER A 110 11.78 11.32 -8.80
N ALA A 111 11.41 10.25 -9.50
CA ALA A 111 11.44 8.91 -8.92
C ALA A 111 12.84 8.47 -8.45
N ASP A 112 13.90 8.99 -9.08
CA ASP A 112 15.28 8.75 -8.66
C ASP A 112 15.64 9.52 -7.38
N ALA A 113 15.08 10.72 -7.20
CA ALA A 113 15.22 11.48 -5.96
C ALA A 113 14.46 10.80 -4.81
N LEU A 114 13.23 10.33 -5.06
CA LEU A 114 12.47 9.49 -4.13
C LEU A 114 13.28 8.27 -3.69
N ALA A 115 13.83 7.51 -4.65
CA ALA A 115 14.60 6.30 -4.34
C ALA A 115 15.82 6.60 -3.45
N ARG A 116 16.52 7.72 -3.68
CA ARG A 116 17.65 8.15 -2.83
C ARG A 116 17.21 8.52 -1.42
N ARG A 117 16.09 9.23 -1.28
CA ARG A 117 15.54 9.62 0.01
C ARG A 117 15.10 8.39 0.82
N LEU A 118 14.28 7.53 0.23
CA LEU A 118 13.83 6.29 0.86
C LEU A 118 14.99 5.35 1.19
N TYR A 119 16.04 5.32 0.36
CA TYR A 119 17.26 4.58 0.69
C TYR A 119 17.98 5.16 1.92
N GLY A 120 18.02 6.48 2.06
CA GLY A 120 18.55 7.13 3.27
C GLY A 120 17.77 6.78 4.53
N GLU A 121 16.43 6.79 4.44
CA GLU A 121 15.52 6.36 5.52
C GLU A 121 15.72 4.86 5.86
N TRP A 122 15.85 4.01 4.84
CA TRP A 122 16.14 2.59 5.01
C TRP A 122 17.48 2.35 5.69
N ILE A 123 18.55 3.04 5.29
CA ILE A 123 19.86 2.96 5.95
C ILE A 123 19.76 3.38 7.41
N GLU A 124 18.95 4.39 7.73
CA GLU A 124 18.75 4.79 9.13
C GLU A 124 18.06 3.70 9.95
N ALA A 125 16.99 3.10 9.41
CA ALA A 125 16.32 1.98 10.07
C ALA A 125 17.28 0.79 10.28
N GLN A 126 18.08 0.46 9.27
CA GLN A 126 19.10 -0.58 9.36
C GLN A 126 20.18 -0.24 10.40
N PHE A 127 20.57 1.02 10.52
CA PHE A 127 21.54 1.48 11.51
C PHE A 127 21.04 1.29 12.92
N LEU A 128 19.84 1.77 13.23
CA LEU A 128 19.25 1.62 14.57
C LEU A 128 19.07 0.13 14.94
N ALA A 129 18.61 -0.69 13.99
CA ALA A 129 18.46 -2.13 14.20
C ALA A 129 19.81 -2.83 14.45
N ALA A 130 20.83 -2.50 13.66
CA ALA A 130 22.17 -3.04 13.81
C ALA A 130 22.83 -2.58 15.12
N GLU A 131 22.71 -1.30 15.47
CA GLU A 131 23.24 -0.74 16.71
C GLU A 131 22.63 -1.44 17.92
N HIS A 132 21.31 -1.61 17.93
CA HIS A 132 20.61 -2.34 18.98
C HIS A 132 21.06 -3.81 19.06
N ALA A 133 21.11 -4.52 17.93
CA ALA A 133 21.48 -5.94 17.88
C ALA A 133 22.94 -6.18 18.30
N THR A 134 23.84 -5.25 17.97
CA THR A 134 25.29 -5.36 18.26
C THR A 134 25.69 -4.66 19.56
N ARG A 135 24.73 -4.10 20.31
CA ARG A 135 24.98 -3.29 21.52
C ARG A 135 25.98 -2.16 21.27
N GLY A 136 25.88 -1.53 20.10
CA GLY A 136 26.77 -0.46 19.65
C GLY A 136 28.12 -0.91 19.06
N VAL A 137 28.42 -2.21 19.04
CA VAL A 137 29.70 -2.72 18.50
C VAL A 137 29.59 -2.94 17.00
N LEU A 138 29.70 -1.87 16.22
CA LEU A 138 29.59 -1.91 14.74
C LEU A 138 30.94 -2.09 14.02
N VAL A 139 32.02 -1.60 14.63
CA VAL A 139 33.35 -1.55 14.01
C VAL A 139 34.35 -2.41 14.77
N ASN A 140 35.26 -3.08 14.05
CA ASN A 140 36.34 -3.84 14.64
C ASN A 140 37.50 -2.94 15.12
N LYS A 141 38.51 -3.53 15.77
CA LYS A 141 39.68 -2.80 16.30
C LYS A 141 40.41 -1.98 15.22
N ARG A 142 40.54 -2.53 14.01
CA ARG A 142 41.19 -1.86 12.88
C ARG A 142 40.34 -0.67 12.39
N GLY A 143 39.03 -0.84 12.27
CA GLY A 143 38.10 0.23 11.92
C GLY A 143 38.14 1.39 12.92
N ARG A 144 38.14 1.09 14.23
CA ARG A 144 38.29 2.09 15.29
C ARG A 144 39.60 2.86 15.20
N ALA A 145 40.72 2.17 14.96
CA ALA A 145 42.04 2.80 14.80
C ALA A 145 42.10 3.75 13.59
N HIS A 146 41.29 3.50 12.55
CA HIS A 146 41.17 4.35 11.37
C HIS A 146 40.02 5.37 11.45
N GLY A 147 39.35 5.53 12.60
CA GLY A 147 38.23 6.47 12.75
C GLY A 147 37.05 6.18 11.83
N VAL A 148 36.82 4.90 11.50
CA VAL A 148 35.70 4.48 10.66
C VAL A 148 34.40 4.64 11.43
N ASP A 149 33.46 5.37 10.85
CA ASP A 149 32.07 5.43 11.32
C ASP A 149 31.35 4.11 10.99
N GLY A 150 30.71 3.49 12.00
CA GLY A 150 29.96 2.25 11.86
C GLY A 150 28.75 2.38 10.93
N ARG A 151 28.07 3.54 10.95
CA ARG A 151 26.94 3.81 10.04
C ARG A 151 27.37 3.76 8.58
N SER A 152 28.57 4.29 8.29
CA SER A 152 29.17 4.25 6.95
C SER A 152 29.43 2.85 6.39
N LEU A 153 29.36 1.78 7.21
CA LEU A 153 29.55 0.40 6.76
C LEU A 153 28.27 -0.26 6.23
N LEU A 154 27.11 0.30 6.57
CA LEU A 154 25.80 -0.18 6.08
C LEU A 154 25.56 0.21 4.62
N HIS A 155 26.24 1.24 4.14
CA HIS A 155 26.26 1.64 2.75
C HIS A 155 27.69 1.60 2.17
N GLY A 156 27.81 1.75 0.86
CA GLY A 156 29.11 1.85 0.18
C GLY A 156 29.80 0.50 -0.06
N SER A 157 31.14 0.52 -0.11
CA SER A 157 31.93 -0.60 -0.63
C SER A 157 31.86 -1.86 0.24
N PRO A 158 31.51 -3.03 -0.34
CA PRO A 158 31.54 -4.31 0.37
C PRO A 158 32.91 -4.66 0.95
N ARG A 159 34.00 -4.31 0.24
CA ARG A 159 35.38 -4.53 0.70
C ARG A 159 35.70 -3.75 1.97
N ARG A 160 35.28 -2.48 2.03
CA ARG A 160 35.46 -1.62 3.23
C ARG A 160 34.71 -2.20 4.43
N ALA A 161 33.47 -2.61 4.22
CA ALA A 161 32.66 -3.25 5.25
C ALA A 161 33.26 -4.56 5.75
N ALA A 162 33.71 -5.45 4.85
CA ALA A 162 34.36 -6.70 5.24
C ALA A 162 35.63 -6.45 6.09
N ALA A 163 36.41 -5.42 5.74
CA ALA A 163 37.65 -5.08 6.44
C ALA A 163 37.44 -4.45 7.82
N TYR A 164 36.38 -3.66 8.02
CA TYR A 164 36.21 -2.82 9.22
C TYR A 164 35.00 -3.14 10.09
N ALA A 165 34.05 -3.93 9.62
CA ALA A 165 32.92 -4.38 10.43
C ALA A 165 33.39 -5.27 11.59
N SER A 166 32.72 -5.12 12.72
CA SER A 166 32.81 -6.06 13.84
C SER A 166 32.28 -7.44 13.45
N GLU A 167 32.60 -8.47 14.24
CA GLU A 167 32.08 -9.82 13.98
C GLU A 167 30.57 -9.87 14.27
N GLU A 168 30.09 -9.10 15.24
CA GLU A 168 28.68 -8.94 15.58
C GLU A 168 27.89 -8.34 14.41
N LEU A 169 28.43 -7.31 13.76
CA LEU A 169 27.78 -6.68 12.61
C LEU A 169 27.78 -7.60 11.39
N LYS A 170 28.86 -8.35 11.16
CA LYS A 170 28.91 -9.37 10.10
C LYS A 170 27.89 -10.47 10.35
N ALA A 171 27.76 -10.93 11.60
CA ALA A 171 26.76 -11.92 11.98
C ALA A 171 25.33 -11.40 11.72
N TRP A 172 25.05 -10.15 12.10
CA TRP A 172 23.76 -9.53 11.85
C TRP A 172 23.42 -9.44 10.35
N TRP A 173 24.42 -9.18 9.49
CA TRP A 173 24.23 -9.14 8.04
C TRP A 173 23.87 -10.47 7.38
N HIS A 174 24.08 -11.61 8.05
CA HIS A 174 23.62 -12.90 7.52
C HIS A 174 22.10 -12.99 7.44
N THR A 175 21.40 -12.38 8.39
CA THR A 175 19.93 -12.33 8.42
C THR A 175 19.38 -11.00 7.89
N HIS A 176 20.18 -9.94 7.86
CA HIS A 176 19.80 -8.60 7.40
C HIS A 176 20.78 -8.12 6.31
N PRO A 177 20.65 -8.66 5.09
CA PRO A 177 21.62 -8.40 4.03
C PRO A 177 21.67 -6.91 3.67
N ARG A 178 22.89 -6.44 3.38
CA ARG A 178 23.11 -5.07 2.90
C ARG A 178 22.70 -4.93 1.44
N LEU A 179 22.02 -3.82 1.16
CA LEU A 179 21.66 -3.39 -0.18
C LEU A 179 22.49 -2.17 -0.56
N THR A 180 22.89 -2.11 -1.82
CA THR A 180 23.36 -0.86 -2.44
C THR A 180 22.18 -0.02 -2.91
N LEU A 181 22.40 1.27 -3.19
CA LEU A 181 21.36 2.12 -3.80
C LEU A 181 20.83 1.52 -5.11
N THR A 182 21.68 0.88 -5.91
CA THR A 182 21.28 0.23 -7.16
C THR A 182 20.33 -0.95 -6.90
N GLU A 183 20.67 -1.81 -5.93
CA GLU A 183 19.84 -2.95 -5.53
C GLU A 183 18.52 -2.48 -4.91
N PHE A 184 18.57 -1.47 -4.03
CA PHE A 184 17.39 -0.86 -3.43
C PHE A 184 16.48 -0.23 -4.50
N ARG A 185 17.04 0.49 -5.47
CA ARG A 185 16.28 1.09 -6.56
C ARG A 185 15.61 0.03 -7.45
N ALA A 186 16.28 -1.10 -7.68
CA ALA A 186 15.69 -2.23 -8.41
C ALA A 186 14.50 -2.84 -7.66
N GLN A 187 14.62 -3.01 -6.34
CA GLN A 187 13.53 -3.50 -5.48
C GLN A 187 12.38 -2.49 -5.37
N LEU A 188 12.68 -1.19 -5.36
CA LEU A 188 11.67 -0.15 -5.20
C LEU A 188 10.93 0.12 -6.52
N LEU A 189 11.66 0.38 -7.60
CA LEU A 189 11.07 0.92 -8.83
C LEU A 189 10.69 -0.14 -9.86
N HIS A 190 11.21 -1.37 -9.72
CA HIS A 190 10.98 -2.50 -10.64
C HIS A 190 11.14 -2.13 -12.13
N ARG A 191 12.11 -1.27 -12.45
CA ARG A 191 12.46 -0.94 -13.84
C ARG A 191 13.47 -1.95 -14.36
N ASP A 192 13.28 -2.44 -15.57
CA ASP A 192 14.19 -3.43 -16.18
C ASP A 192 15.65 -2.98 -16.17
N ALA A 193 15.90 -1.69 -16.43
CA ALA A 193 17.23 -1.12 -16.38
C ALA A 193 17.86 -1.20 -14.98
N ASP A 194 17.06 -0.99 -13.93
CA ASP A 194 17.51 -1.05 -12.53
C ASP A 194 17.76 -2.49 -12.09
N VAL A 195 16.85 -3.40 -12.44
CA VAL A 195 17.01 -4.85 -12.18
C VAL A 195 18.28 -5.37 -12.86
N LYS A 196 18.51 -5.01 -14.12
CA LYS A 196 19.72 -5.38 -14.86
C LYS A 196 20.98 -4.79 -14.23
N ALA A 197 20.94 -3.53 -13.80
CA ALA A 197 22.06 -2.89 -13.12
C ALA A 197 22.37 -3.53 -11.76
N ALA A 198 21.34 -3.86 -10.98
CA ALA A 198 21.48 -4.53 -9.69
C ALA A 198 22.08 -5.93 -9.85
N ARG A 199 21.62 -6.70 -10.84
CA ARG A 199 22.15 -8.04 -11.12
C ARG A 199 23.66 -8.00 -11.44
N ARG A 200 24.08 -7.09 -12.32
CA ARG A 200 25.52 -6.88 -12.63
C ARG A 200 26.31 -6.54 -11.38
N HIS A 201 25.76 -5.66 -10.54
CA HIS A 201 26.42 -5.25 -9.30
C HIS A 201 26.53 -6.40 -8.29
N GLN A 202 25.55 -7.32 -8.25
CA GLN A 202 25.62 -8.52 -7.42
C GLN A 202 26.67 -9.51 -7.95
N GLU A 203 26.75 -9.69 -9.26
CA GLU A 203 27.77 -10.53 -9.93
C GLU A 203 29.19 -10.02 -9.65
N ASP A 204 29.41 -8.70 -9.62
CA ASP A 204 30.71 -8.08 -9.29
C ASP A 204 31.11 -8.22 -7.80
N ARG A 205 30.18 -8.60 -6.91
CA ARG A 205 30.39 -8.70 -5.46
C ARG A 205 30.81 -10.10 -4.99
N THR A 206 30.40 -11.13 -5.73
CA THR A 206 30.81 -12.52 -5.52
C THR A 206 32.26 -12.75 -5.94
#